data_AF-A0A9D1GJ35-F1
#
_entry.id   AF-A0A9D1GJ35-F1
#
_cell.length_a   1.000
_cell.length_b   1.000
_cell.length_c   1.000
_cell.angle_alpha   90.00
_cell.angle_beta   90.00
_cell.angle_gamma   90.00
#
_symmetry.space_group_name_H-M   'P 1'
#
loop_
_entity.id
_entity.type
_entity.pdbx_description
1 polymer ?
#
loop_
_entity_poly.entity_id
_entity_poly.type
_entity_poly.pdbx_seq_one_letter_code
_entity_poly.pdbx_strand_id
1 'polypeptide(L)'
;NSDSSSDKVLMCYEIGVENLAQIFSSMNLYDIGCLAAFDQTGAPMFTLSDTESVLDFQLLSSLDYDNSIAHLAAEETGEKMLVTSIASSYNGWQYYLVQPEEDAYYSVASYQRLFTLITVTALAVGGIIAAVSFILGNRNFARLTNELSESESMNTSLNLLVEKQKPMVIESYMRRIMEGSITTNDEMQYIIQELSLDRPDTKFHVLYTEVSPSEGHDIRSSDMELCIQNYDMLVREALRRYYPDTGYIYKPSDRAFAILIASDKSMPFEQVINRDREIFIALHKELLVNYGIWIRGGLGERNGLISYTWKSYQQAKDAKSITSAEKYILSSVDFAHSTDVYYFPESLSVQLGGFISTGNKDQVNELFKLIRNENTIKRSLSYTQQRWLISDVRSTLFKKRHSIAAAELDAERLKILDLIDRQFEGEMSLSSLNTIAIELCSVCGDSSDGNELILKIQEYIINNYHDPNLGLTKISDEFGISENYFSYLFKKEVSENFSTYLERLRMAKAKEMILDSNTSLSTLYQYLGYNNAASFRRAFKKNFGVSPKEMRDNINAK
;
A
#
# COMPACT_ATOMS: atom_id res chain seq x y z
N ASN A 1 75.61 -25.70 123.18
CA ASN A 1 74.16 -25.88 123.39
C ASN A 1 73.60 -24.54 123.79
N SER A 2 73.29 -23.66 122.82
CA SER A 2 72.01 -23.58 122.10
C SER A 2 70.86 -23.15 123.01
N ASP A 3 70.73 -21.83 123.24
CA ASP A 3 69.45 -21.12 123.37
C ASP A 3 69.71 -19.60 123.53
N SER A 4 69.07 -18.78 122.70
CA SER A 4 68.57 -17.44 123.09
C SER A 4 67.65 -16.88 122.01
N SER A 5 66.39 -16.71 122.42
CA SER A 5 65.31 -15.96 121.80
C SER A 5 65.72 -14.54 121.40
N SER A 6 65.45 -14.14 120.15
CA SER A 6 65.47 -12.74 119.73
C SER A 6 64.05 -12.15 119.77
N ASP A 7 63.90 -11.11 120.59
CA ASP A 7 62.68 -10.32 120.77
C ASP A 7 62.18 -9.74 119.43
N LYS A 8 60.91 -9.99 119.10
CA LYS A 8 60.20 -9.25 118.05
C LYS A 8 59.80 -7.88 118.60
N VAL A 9 60.39 -6.82 118.06
CA VAL A 9 59.95 -5.44 118.31
C VAL A 9 58.62 -5.23 117.58
N LEU A 10 57.52 -5.04 118.34
CA LEU A 10 56.23 -4.62 117.79
C LEU A 10 56.21 -3.08 117.71
N MET A 11 56.03 -2.53 116.51
CA MET A 11 55.65 -1.12 116.33
C MET A 11 54.12 -1.02 116.28
N CYS A 12 53.52 -0.37 117.27
CA CYS A 12 52.11 -0.01 117.27
C CYS A 12 51.94 1.42 116.75
N TYR A 13 51.08 1.58 115.74
CA TYR A 13 50.63 2.88 115.26
C TYR A 13 49.21 3.11 115.74
N GLU A 14 48.96 4.24 116.39
CA GLU A 14 47.63 4.66 116.81
C GLU A 14 47.14 5.73 115.84
N ILE A 15 46.03 5.45 115.15
CA ILE A 15 45.37 6.40 114.25
C ILE A 15 44.09 6.86 114.94
N GLY A 16 43.95 8.16 115.17
CA GLY A 16 42.73 8.74 115.72
C GLY A 16 41.55 8.60 114.75
N VAL A 17 40.35 8.40 115.30
CA VAL A 17 39.10 8.21 114.53
C VAL A 17 38.83 9.38 113.57
N GLU A 18 39.13 10.63 113.96
CA GLU A 18 38.96 11.81 113.10
C GLU A 18 39.81 11.76 111.83
N ASN A 19 41.07 11.33 111.93
CA ASN A 19 41.95 11.17 110.77
C ASN A 19 41.46 10.03 109.86
N LEU A 20 40.89 8.98 110.45
CA LEU A 20 40.35 7.85 109.72
C LEU A 20 39.07 8.24 108.95
N ALA A 21 38.20 9.06 109.55
CA ALA A 21 37.05 9.67 108.87
C ALA A 21 37.46 10.58 107.71
N GLN A 22 38.57 11.34 107.86
CA GLN A 22 39.08 12.20 106.78
C GLN A 22 39.57 11.39 105.56
N ILE A 23 40.24 10.25 105.78
CA ILE A 23 40.69 9.34 104.71
C ILE A 23 39.50 8.84 103.88
N PHE A 24 38.36 8.61 104.51
CA PHE A 24 37.15 8.10 103.87
C PHE A 24 36.08 9.17 103.61
N SER A 25 36.45 10.45 103.64
CA SER A 25 35.54 11.60 103.50
C SER A 25 34.76 11.66 102.18
N SER A 26 35.19 10.94 101.15
CA SER A 26 34.49 10.83 99.86
C SER A 26 33.41 9.74 99.83
N MET A 27 33.36 8.87 100.84
CA MET A 27 32.30 7.87 100.96
C MET A 27 31.10 8.45 101.70
N ASN A 28 29.93 8.37 101.07
CA ASN A 28 28.69 8.81 101.68
C ASN A 28 28.10 7.67 102.50
N LEU A 29 28.29 7.69 103.81
CA LEU A 29 27.76 6.65 104.70
C LEU A 29 26.25 6.82 104.97
N TYR A 30 25.64 7.95 104.60
CA TYR A 30 24.26 8.31 104.96
C TYR A 30 24.04 8.27 106.49
N ASP A 31 22.81 8.51 106.96
CA ASP A 31 22.53 8.74 108.38
C ASP A 31 22.73 7.49 109.28
N ILE A 32 22.67 6.28 108.71
CA ILE A 32 22.73 5.00 109.45
C ILE A 32 23.75 4.01 108.88
N GLY A 33 24.60 4.41 107.94
CA GLY A 33 25.59 3.51 107.36
C GLY A 33 26.86 3.38 108.19
N CYS A 34 27.67 2.41 107.79
CA CYS A 34 28.88 2.05 108.49
C CYS A 34 29.94 1.49 107.54
N LEU A 35 31.20 1.80 107.82
CA LEU A 35 32.36 1.14 107.22
C LEU A 35 33.11 0.38 108.31
N ALA A 36 33.18 -0.94 108.20
CA ALA A 36 33.90 -1.79 109.13
C ALA A 36 35.04 -2.53 108.42
N ALA A 37 36.19 -2.64 109.08
CA ALA A 37 37.32 -3.43 108.62
C ALA A 37 37.70 -4.48 109.67
N PHE A 38 37.86 -5.72 109.22
CA PHE A 38 38.23 -6.85 110.07
C PHE A 38 39.52 -7.51 109.55
N ASP A 39 40.33 -8.03 110.46
CA ASP A 39 41.51 -8.81 110.09
C ASP A 39 41.15 -10.23 109.62
N GLN A 40 42.17 -11.04 109.27
CA GLN A 40 41.98 -12.41 108.78
C GLN A 40 41.40 -13.37 109.82
N THR A 41 41.44 -13.00 111.11
CA THR A 41 40.89 -13.77 112.22
C THR A 41 39.49 -13.31 112.62
N GLY A 42 38.97 -12.25 111.99
CA GLY A 42 37.69 -11.63 112.31
C GLY A 42 37.76 -10.58 113.43
N ALA A 43 38.95 -10.16 113.85
CA ALA A 43 39.09 -9.11 114.85
C ALA A 43 38.82 -7.73 114.22
N PRO A 44 38.01 -6.86 114.86
CA PRO A 44 37.71 -5.53 114.33
C PRO A 44 38.96 -4.65 114.37
N MET A 45 39.37 -4.14 113.20
CA MET A 45 40.49 -3.21 113.06
C MET A 45 40.03 -1.76 113.21
N PHE A 46 38.91 -1.40 112.58
CA PHE A 46 38.22 -0.15 112.82
C PHE A 46 36.77 -0.23 112.35
N THR A 47 35.93 0.63 112.92
CA THR A 47 34.55 0.84 112.50
C THR A 47 34.31 2.35 112.44
N LEU A 48 33.81 2.83 111.30
CA LEU A 48 33.35 4.20 111.11
C LEU A 48 31.84 4.17 110.94
N SER A 49 31.12 4.69 111.91
CA SER A 49 29.69 4.93 111.84
C SER A 49 29.36 6.17 112.67
N ASP A 50 28.31 6.89 112.26
CA ASP A 50 27.73 7.97 113.05
C ASP A 50 26.83 7.43 114.20
N THR A 51 26.63 6.10 114.26
CA THR A 51 25.84 5.40 115.29
C THR A 51 26.71 4.40 116.08
N GLU A 52 26.44 4.22 117.38
CA GLU A 52 27.22 3.31 118.27
C GLU A 52 26.96 1.80 118.02
N SER A 53 26.37 1.41 116.89
CA SER A 53 26.07 0.00 116.62
C SER A 53 27.34 -0.80 116.35
N VAL A 54 27.62 -1.79 117.20
CA VAL A 54 28.73 -2.74 117.01
C VAL A 54 28.28 -3.82 116.01
N LEU A 55 28.84 -3.80 114.80
CA LEU A 55 28.58 -4.83 113.79
C LEU A 55 29.35 -6.12 114.09
N ASP A 56 28.65 -7.25 113.99
CA ASP A 56 29.25 -8.59 114.15
C ASP A 56 29.86 -9.07 112.82
N PHE A 57 31.16 -9.37 112.85
CA PHE A 57 31.87 -9.97 111.72
C PHE A 57 31.25 -11.29 111.27
N GLN A 58 30.73 -12.09 112.21
CA GLN A 58 30.16 -13.40 111.91
C GLN A 58 28.85 -13.25 111.12
N LEU A 59 28.08 -12.21 111.41
CA LEU A 59 26.88 -11.85 110.64
C LEU A 59 27.26 -11.43 109.22
N LEU A 60 28.16 -10.46 109.08
CA LEU A 60 28.56 -9.90 107.78
C LEU A 60 29.23 -10.95 106.87
N SER A 61 30.12 -11.78 107.40
CA SER A 61 30.81 -12.82 106.63
C SER A 61 29.90 -13.98 106.21
N SER A 62 28.76 -14.18 106.87
CA SER A 62 27.79 -15.24 106.56
C SER A 62 26.75 -14.88 105.50
N LEU A 63 26.73 -13.61 105.06
CA LEU A 63 25.78 -13.16 104.03
C LEU A 63 26.10 -13.77 102.67
N ASP A 64 25.05 -13.96 101.86
CA ASP A 64 25.18 -14.44 100.49
C ASP A 64 25.53 -13.27 99.56
N TYR A 65 26.77 -13.23 99.09
CA TYR A 65 27.30 -12.15 98.25
C TYR A 65 27.25 -12.53 96.77
N ASP A 66 26.51 -11.73 95.97
CA ASP A 66 26.58 -11.75 94.52
C ASP A 66 27.39 -10.54 94.04
N ASN A 67 28.50 -10.78 93.33
CA ASN A 67 29.45 -9.75 92.89
C ASN A 67 29.84 -8.75 94.00
N SER A 68 30.25 -9.27 95.16
CA SER A 68 30.67 -8.48 96.34
C SER A 68 29.55 -7.67 97.00
N ILE A 69 28.29 -7.87 96.63
CA ILE A 69 27.12 -7.19 97.20
C ILE A 69 26.20 -8.20 97.88
N ALA A 70 25.77 -7.91 99.10
CA ALA A 70 24.76 -8.66 99.83
C ALA A 70 23.72 -7.71 100.43
N HIS A 71 22.61 -8.26 100.89
CA HIS A 71 21.54 -7.51 101.53
C HIS A 71 21.39 -7.94 102.98
N LEU A 72 21.27 -6.96 103.88
CA LEU A 72 21.06 -7.14 105.31
C LEU A 72 19.80 -6.38 105.71
N ALA A 73 18.98 -6.90 106.61
CA ALA A 73 17.94 -6.10 107.28
C ALA A 73 18.51 -5.59 108.61
N ALA A 74 18.49 -4.28 108.85
CA ALA A 74 18.93 -3.71 110.12
C ALA A 74 17.99 -4.20 111.24
N GLU A 75 18.55 -4.82 112.30
CA GLU A 75 17.76 -5.45 113.36
C GLU A 75 16.91 -4.46 114.17
N GLU A 76 17.32 -3.19 114.25
CA GLU A 76 16.64 -2.17 115.05
C GLU A 76 15.55 -1.38 114.28
N THR A 77 15.73 -1.16 112.97
CA THR A 77 14.84 -0.33 112.15
C THR A 77 14.05 -1.12 111.10
N GLY A 78 14.48 -2.35 110.79
CA GLY A 78 13.91 -3.17 109.71
C GLY A 78 14.22 -2.65 108.30
N GLU A 79 15.03 -1.60 108.18
CA GLU A 79 15.44 -1.05 106.88
C GLU A 79 16.41 -2.00 106.17
N LYS A 80 16.28 -2.07 104.85
CA LYS A 80 17.16 -2.88 104.02
C LYS A 80 18.47 -2.12 103.80
N MET A 81 19.55 -2.78 104.15
CA MET A 81 20.91 -2.31 104.02
C MET A 81 21.62 -3.10 102.92
N LEU A 82 22.32 -2.37 102.07
CA LEU A 82 23.25 -2.89 101.09
C LEU A 82 24.62 -3.08 101.76
N VAL A 83 25.16 -4.29 101.70
CA VAL A 83 26.48 -4.62 102.22
C VAL A 83 27.42 -4.90 101.06
N THR A 84 28.44 -4.07 100.90
CA THR A 84 29.52 -4.29 99.92
C THR A 84 30.76 -4.81 100.63
N SER A 85 31.30 -5.94 100.19
CA SER A 85 32.49 -6.56 100.77
C SER A 85 33.68 -6.54 99.81
N ILE A 86 34.84 -6.07 100.29
CA ILE A 86 36.10 -6.14 99.55
C ILE A 86 37.25 -6.63 100.44
N ALA A 87 38.00 -7.60 99.92
CA ALA A 87 39.21 -8.11 100.52
C ALA A 87 40.43 -7.31 100.03
N SER A 88 41.20 -6.72 100.93
CA SER A 88 42.46 -6.07 100.58
C SER A 88 43.55 -7.11 100.31
N SER A 89 44.15 -7.07 99.13
CA SER A 89 45.27 -7.94 98.75
C SER A 89 46.58 -7.61 99.46
N TYR A 90 46.68 -6.45 100.12
CA TYR A 90 47.90 -5.96 100.77
C TYR A 90 48.06 -6.49 102.21
N ASN A 91 47.03 -6.32 103.04
CA ASN A 91 47.02 -6.71 104.46
C ASN A 91 46.07 -7.88 104.77
N GLY A 92 45.26 -8.30 103.78
CA GLY A 92 44.26 -9.35 103.95
C GLY A 92 43.06 -8.94 104.79
N TRP A 93 42.86 -7.65 105.04
CA TRP A 93 41.69 -7.16 105.77
C TRP A 93 40.44 -7.23 104.89
N GLN A 94 39.31 -7.57 105.51
CA GLN A 94 37.99 -7.54 104.90
C GLN A 94 37.30 -6.23 105.26
N TYR A 95 36.93 -5.46 104.24
CA TYR A 95 36.21 -4.20 104.39
C TYR A 95 34.75 -4.41 104.00
N TYR A 96 33.87 -4.00 104.89
CA TYR A 96 32.43 -4.03 104.69
C TYR A 96 31.88 -2.61 104.74
N LEU A 97 31.29 -2.18 103.62
CA LEU A 97 30.53 -0.94 103.53
C LEU A 97 29.05 -1.28 103.61
N VAL A 98 28.37 -0.80 104.65
CA VAL A 98 26.95 -1.01 104.91
C VAL A 98 26.23 0.31 104.73
N GLN A 99 25.24 0.37 103.83
CA GLN A 99 24.50 1.60 103.49
C GLN A 99 23.01 1.30 103.31
N PRO A 100 22.10 2.27 103.49
CA PRO A 100 20.69 2.10 103.13
C PRO A 100 20.50 1.76 101.65
N GLU A 101 19.70 0.74 101.35
CA GLU A 101 19.47 0.27 99.98
C GLU A 101 18.74 1.34 99.13
N GLU A 102 17.76 2.03 99.69
CA GLU A 102 16.97 3.03 98.96
C GLU A 102 17.81 4.23 98.51
N ASP A 103 18.67 4.75 99.39
CA ASP A 103 19.51 5.92 99.08
C ASP A 103 20.61 5.61 98.08
N ALA A 104 21.20 4.41 98.17
CA ALA A 104 22.19 3.93 97.21
C ALA A 104 21.60 3.85 95.77
N TYR A 105 20.37 3.33 95.62
CA TYR A 105 19.71 3.21 94.32
C TYR A 105 19.06 4.50 93.81
N TYR A 106 18.62 5.42 94.68
CA TYR A 106 17.99 6.68 94.27
C TYR A 106 18.90 7.55 93.38
N SER A 107 20.22 7.47 93.61
CA SER A 107 21.23 8.12 92.77
C SER A 107 21.23 7.66 91.30
N VAL A 108 20.76 6.43 91.03
CA VAL A 108 20.75 5.81 89.69
C VAL A 108 19.42 6.03 88.96
N ALA A 109 18.31 6.18 89.69
CA ALA A 109 16.96 6.32 89.12
C ALA A 109 16.81 7.55 88.21
N SER A 110 17.48 8.67 88.53
CA SER A 110 17.45 9.89 87.73
C SER A 110 18.09 9.70 86.35
N TYR A 111 19.18 8.92 86.27
CA TYR A 111 19.83 8.60 85.00
C TYR A 111 18.99 7.67 84.13
N GLN A 112 18.30 6.70 84.71
CA GLN A 112 17.38 5.83 83.98
C GLN A 112 16.21 6.60 83.35
N ARG A 113 15.64 7.59 84.07
CA ARG A 113 14.57 8.46 83.52
C ARG A 113 15.06 9.31 82.34
N LEU A 114 16.28 9.85 82.42
CA LEU A 114 16.87 10.59 81.31
C LEU A 114 17.10 9.69 80.10
N PHE A 115 17.65 8.49 80.31
CA PHE A 115 17.94 7.54 79.23
C PHE A 115 16.65 7.06 78.54
N THR A 116 15.60 6.76 79.31
CA THR A 116 14.28 6.38 78.77
C THR A 116 13.62 7.52 77.98
N LEU A 117 13.75 8.77 78.43
CA LEU A 117 13.27 9.93 77.67
C LEU A 117 14.00 10.07 76.32
N ILE A 118 15.32 9.92 76.31
CA ILE A 118 16.14 10.00 75.09
C ILE A 118 15.79 8.88 74.12
N THR A 119 15.59 7.65 74.60
CA THR A 119 15.24 6.52 73.71
C THR A 119 13.84 6.66 73.11
N VAL A 120 12.85 7.09 73.90
CA VAL A 120 11.48 7.34 73.41
C VAL A 120 11.46 8.48 72.39
N THR A 121 12.18 9.57 72.63
CA THR A 121 12.27 10.68 71.68
C THR A 121 12.98 10.28 70.39
N ALA A 122 14.07 9.51 70.47
CA ALA A 122 14.75 8.99 69.28
C ALA A 122 13.85 8.07 68.45
N LEU A 123 13.08 7.18 69.08
CA LEU A 123 12.10 6.32 68.42
C LEU A 123 10.97 7.13 67.75
N ALA A 124 10.45 8.16 68.43
CA ALA A 124 9.43 9.03 67.88
C ALA A 124 9.94 9.79 66.63
N VAL A 125 11.15 10.36 66.69
CA VAL A 125 11.77 11.04 65.56
C VAL A 125 12.03 10.07 64.40
N GLY A 126 12.55 8.87 64.68
CA GLY A 126 12.75 7.82 63.67
C GLY A 126 11.44 7.40 63.01
N GLY A 127 10.37 7.24 63.79
CA GLY A 127 9.03 6.93 63.27
C GLY A 127 8.46 8.04 62.38
N ILE A 128 8.64 9.31 62.76
CA ILE A 128 8.22 10.46 61.94
C ILE A 128 9.00 10.49 60.62
N ILE A 129 10.32 10.32 60.65
CA ILE A 129 11.15 10.29 59.44
C ILE A 129 10.71 9.14 58.53
N ALA A 130 10.51 7.93 59.08
CA ALA A 130 10.05 6.78 58.31
C ALA A 130 8.67 7.01 57.68
N ALA A 131 7.72 7.60 58.42
CA ALA A 131 6.39 7.93 57.91
C ALA A 131 6.45 8.99 56.79
N VAL A 132 7.26 10.03 56.96
CA VAL A 132 7.45 11.08 55.95
C VAL A 132 8.12 10.51 54.69
N SER A 133 9.16 9.68 54.84
CA SER A 133 9.82 8.99 53.72
C SER A 133 8.86 8.03 53.01
N PHE A 134 7.98 7.34 53.73
CA PHE A 134 6.97 6.46 53.15
C PHE A 134 5.93 7.26 52.34
N ILE A 135 5.43 8.38 52.88
CA ILE A 135 4.44 9.22 52.19
C ILE A 135 5.05 9.90 50.96
N LEU A 136 6.25 10.48 51.07
CA LEU A 136 6.94 11.12 49.95
C LEU A 136 7.38 10.10 48.90
N GLY A 137 7.93 8.97 49.33
CA GLY A 137 8.38 7.88 48.48
C GLY A 137 7.23 7.29 47.66
N ASN A 138 6.09 6.99 48.31
CA ASN A 138 4.96 6.36 47.62
C ASN A 138 4.30 7.29 46.59
N ARG A 139 4.31 8.61 46.81
CA ARG A 139 3.81 9.58 45.82
C ARG A 139 4.70 9.66 44.58
N ASN A 140 6.02 9.67 44.78
CA ASN A 140 6.97 9.66 43.67
C ASN A 140 6.93 8.31 42.93
N PHE A 141 6.79 7.20 43.66
CA PHE A 141 6.70 5.86 43.07
C PHE A 141 5.41 5.71 42.26
N ALA A 142 4.26 6.13 42.82
CA ALA A 142 2.97 6.13 42.11
C ALA A 142 3.02 6.99 40.85
N ARG A 143 3.70 8.15 40.90
CA ARG A 143 3.90 9.02 39.75
C ARG A 143 4.80 8.37 38.70
N LEU A 144 5.92 7.77 39.10
CA LEU A 144 6.81 7.03 38.21
C LEU A 144 6.13 5.83 37.57
N THR A 145 5.32 5.06 38.31
CA THR A 145 4.55 3.94 37.73
C THR A 145 3.46 4.42 36.79
N ASN A 146 2.81 5.55 37.07
CA ASN A 146 1.85 6.14 36.15
C ASN A 146 2.54 6.67 34.88
N GLU A 147 3.67 7.37 35.01
CA GLU A 147 4.47 7.84 33.87
C GLU A 147 5.03 6.66 33.05
N LEU A 148 5.44 5.56 33.70
CA LEU A 148 5.90 4.34 33.02
C LEU A 148 4.75 3.65 32.29
N SER A 149 3.57 3.54 32.92
CA SER A 149 2.37 2.96 32.31
C SER A 149 1.86 3.80 31.14
N GLU A 150 1.86 5.14 31.26
CA GLU A 150 1.55 6.04 30.15
C GLU A 150 2.58 5.90 29.02
N SER A 151 3.86 5.80 29.34
CA SER A 151 4.94 5.59 28.36
C SER A 151 4.84 4.23 27.65
N GLU A 152 4.55 3.15 28.38
CA GLU A 152 4.30 1.82 27.79
C GLU A 152 3.05 1.82 26.91
N SER A 153 1.96 2.44 27.37
CA SER A 153 0.73 2.61 26.59
C SER A 153 0.97 3.45 25.33
N MET A 154 1.74 4.53 25.45
CA MET A 154 2.11 5.39 24.32
C MET A 154 3.04 4.66 23.34
N ASN A 155 4.02 3.90 23.82
CA ASN A 155 4.87 3.05 22.97
C ASN A 155 4.06 1.97 22.26
N THR A 156 3.13 1.33 22.96
CA THR A 156 2.24 0.32 22.38
C THR A 156 1.36 0.95 21.30
N SER A 157 0.81 2.14 21.57
CA SER A 157 0.00 2.92 20.63
C SER A 157 0.81 3.40 19.42
N LEU A 158 2.06 3.85 19.63
CA LEU A 158 2.99 4.23 18.58
C LEU A 158 3.36 3.02 17.73
N ASN A 159 3.68 1.88 18.33
CA ASN A 159 3.94 0.65 17.60
C ASN A 159 2.72 0.19 16.80
N LEU A 160 1.52 0.30 17.37
CA LEU A 160 0.26 0.04 16.66
C LEU A 160 0.04 1.01 15.51
N LEU A 161 0.34 2.31 15.69
CA LEU A 161 0.26 3.31 14.62
C LEU A 161 1.29 3.04 13.53
N VAL A 162 2.52 2.69 13.88
CA VAL A 162 3.60 2.32 12.95
C VAL A 162 3.24 1.05 12.18
N GLU A 163 2.73 0.01 12.86
CA GLU A 163 2.23 -1.21 12.21
C GLU A 163 1.04 -0.95 11.31
N LYS A 164 0.10 -0.08 11.74
CA LYS A 164 -1.05 0.34 10.94
C LYS A 164 -0.64 1.19 9.74
N GLN A 165 0.46 1.95 9.86
CA GLN A 165 1.00 2.80 8.80
C GLN A 165 1.95 2.07 7.86
N LYS A 166 2.60 0.98 8.29
CA LYS A 166 3.51 0.17 7.44
C LYS A 166 2.92 -0.17 6.07
N PRO A 167 1.68 -0.70 5.96
CA PRO A 167 1.06 -0.99 4.67
C PRO A 167 0.89 0.27 3.79
N MET A 168 0.51 1.40 4.39
CA MET A 168 0.36 2.67 3.68
C MET A 168 1.71 3.22 3.19
N VAL A 169 2.77 3.07 4.00
CA VAL A 169 4.13 3.47 3.65
C VAL A 169 4.67 2.62 2.50
N ILE A 170 4.49 1.29 2.58
CA ILE A 170 4.85 0.36 1.51
C ILE A 170 4.10 0.69 0.22
N GLU A 171 2.79 0.94 0.31
CA GLU A 171 1.98 1.31 -0.84
C GLU A 171 2.41 2.65 -1.45
N SER A 172 2.76 3.64 -0.61
CA SER A 172 3.33 4.91 -1.06
C SER A 172 4.66 4.72 -1.78
N TYR A 173 5.59 3.94 -1.23
CA TYR A 173 6.85 3.64 -1.90
C TYR A 173 6.64 2.89 -3.22
N MET A 174 5.77 1.89 -3.24
CA MET A 174 5.41 1.18 -4.48
C MET A 174 4.83 2.11 -5.52
N ARG A 175 3.89 2.99 -5.15
CA ARG A 175 3.34 4.00 -6.04
C ARG A 175 4.46 4.82 -6.68
N ARG A 176 5.38 5.33 -5.86
CA ARG A 176 6.47 6.20 -6.33
C ARG A 176 7.46 5.47 -7.24
N ILE A 177 7.75 4.19 -6.98
CA ILE A 177 8.56 3.33 -7.85
C ILE A 177 7.84 3.09 -9.18
N MET A 178 6.54 2.75 -9.14
CA MET A 178 5.74 2.38 -10.30
C MET A 178 5.42 3.59 -11.18
N GLU A 179 5.16 4.75 -10.59
CA GLU A 179 4.85 6.00 -11.30
C GLU A 179 6.11 6.79 -11.70
N GLY A 180 7.29 6.36 -11.23
CA GLY A 180 8.55 7.01 -11.57
C GLY A 180 8.72 8.39 -10.94
N SER A 181 8.08 8.65 -9.80
CA SER A 181 8.09 9.96 -9.12
C SER A 181 9.28 10.14 -8.16
N ILE A 182 10.27 9.26 -8.21
CA ILE A 182 11.49 9.33 -7.38
C ILE A 182 12.52 10.15 -8.15
N THR A 183 12.94 11.27 -7.57
CA THR A 183 13.78 12.27 -8.26
C THR A 183 15.26 12.17 -7.89
N THR A 184 15.61 11.47 -6.81
CA THR A 184 16.99 11.36 -6.31
C THR A 184 17.42 9.91 -6.09
N ASN A 185 18.71 9.62 -6.28
CA ASN A 185 19.26 8.29 -6.08
C ASN A 185 19.27 7.86 -4.61
N ASP A 186 19.50 8.79 -3.68
CA ASP A 186 19.53 8.49 -2.24
C ASP A 186 18.17 8.02 -1.74
N GLU A 187 17.10 8.66 -2.23
CA GLU A 187 15.73 8.26 -1.93
C GLU A 187 15.38 6.89 -2.52
N MET A 188 15.81 6.62 -3.75
CA MET A 188 15.65 5.30 -4.37
C MET A 188 16.36 4.22 -3.54
N GLN A 189 17.58 4.48 -3.06
CA GLN A 189 18.34 3.54 -2.22
C GLN A 189 17.66 3.29 -0.87
N TYR A 190 17.17 4.35 -0.22
CA TYR A 190 16.42 4.22 1.02
C TYR A 190 15.18 3.31 0.84
N ILE A 191 14.41 3.53 -0.23
CA ILE A 191 13.24 2.71 -0.55
C ILE A 191 13.62 1.25 -0.84
N ILE A 192 14.71 1.00 -1.57
CA ILE A 192 15.21 -0.36 -1.86
C ILE A 192 15.56 -1.09 -0.57
N GLN A 193 16.23 -0.42 0.38
CA GLN A 193 16.62 -0.99 1.67
C GLN A 193 15.39 -1.27 2.55
N GLU A 194 14.50 -0.29 2.70
CA GLU A 194 13.30 -0.41 3.55
C GLU A 194 12.39 -1.56 3.09
N LEU A 195 12.29 -1.76 1.77
CA LEU A 195 11.49 -2.84 1.18
C LEU A 195 12.27 -4.13 0.95
N SER A 196 13.54 -4.21 1.33
CA SER A 196 14.39 -5.40 1.13
C SER A 196 14.39 -5.90 -0.33
N LEU A 197 14.42 -4.96 -1.29
CA LEU A 197 14.41 -5.23 -2.72
C LEU A 197 15.83 -5.46 -3.29
N ASP A 198 16.88 -5.21 -2.50
CA ASP A 198 18.28 -5.44 -2.91
C ASP A 198 18.59 -6.95 -2.94
N ARG A 199 18.27 -7.57 -4.07
CA ARG A 199 18.39 -9.01 -4.29
C ARG A 199 19.21 -9.27 -5.57
N PRO A 200 20.52 -9.59 -5.45
CA PRO A 200 21.45 -9.59 -6.59
C PRO A 200 21.14 -10.63 -7.68
N ASP A 201 20.48 -11.72 -7.32
CA ASP A 201 20.10 -12.82 -8.23
C ASP A 201 18.67 -12.70 -8.75
N THR A 202 17.98 -11.60 -8.46
CA THR A 202 16.61 -11.38 -8.91
C THR A 202 16.49 -10.18 -9.83
N LYS A 203 15.51 -10.26 -10.73
CA LYS A 203 15.08 -9.15 -11.58
C LYS A 203 13.59 -8.96 -11.40
N PHE A 204 13.14 -7.74 -11.65
CA PHE A 204 11.76 -7.36 -11.40
C PHE A 204 11.03 -7.00 -12.69
N HIS A 205 9.75 -7.36 -12.76
CA HIS A 205 8.81 -6.91 -13.77
C HIS A 205 7.44 -6.73 -13.12
N VAL A 206 6.52 -6.11 -13.84
CA VAL A 206 5.23 -5.71 -13.28
C VAL A 206 4.09 -6.47 -13.94
N LEU A 207 3.16 -6.94 -13.13
CA LEU A 207 1.83 -7.36 -13.57
C LEU A 207 0.82 -6.30 -13.18
N TYR A 208 0.12 -5.75 -14.17
CA TYR A 208 -1.00 -4.83 -13.96
C TYR A 208 -2.30 -5.58 -14.22
N THR A 209 -3.19 -5.67 -13.24
CA THR A 209 -4.47 -6.36 -13.37
C THR A 209 -5.65 -5.44 -13.05
N GLU A 210 -6.73 -5.59 -13.81
CA GLU A 210 -8.00 -4.90 -13.58
C GLU A 210 -9.11 -5.90 -13.35
N VAL A 211 -10.00 -5.55 -12.43
CA VAL A 211 -11.07 -6.38 -11.90
C VAL A 211 -12.40 -5.82 -12.35
N SER A 212 -13.24 -6.67 -12.91
CA SER A 212 -14.61 -6.34 -13.30
C SER A 212 -15.59 -7.40 -12.77
N PRO A 213 -16.83 -7.02 -12.41
CA PRO A 213 -17.88 -8.00 -12.18
C PRO A 213 -18.08 -8.82 -13.46
N SER A 214 -18.38 -10.12 -13.34
CA SER A 214 -18.78 -10.92 -14.50
C SER A 214 -20.05 -10.34 -15.14
N GLU A 215 -20.06 -10.25 -16.48
CA GLU A 215 -21.24 -9.80 -17.24
C GLU A 215 -22.41 -10.75 -16.97
N GLY A 216 -23.44 -10.27 -16.27
CA GLY A 216 -24.63 -11.05 -15.93
C GLY A 216 -25.35 -10.72 -14.62
N HIS A 217 -24.77 -9.92 -13.73
CA HIS A 217 -25.43 -9.48 -12.49
C HIS A 217 -25.70 -7.98 -12.48
N ASP A 218 -26.98 -7.61 -12.61
CA ASP A 218 -27.51 -6.27 -12.31
C ASP A 218 -27.37 -6.02 -10.81
N ILE A 219 -26.27 -5.40 -10.38
CA ILE A 219 -26.06 -5.02 -8.98
C ILE A 219 -26.41 -3.54 -8.84
N ARG A 220 -27.39 -3.24 -7.97
CA ARG A 220 -27.81 -1.89 -7.61
C ARG A 220 -26.64 -1.10 -7.02
N SER A 221 -26.59 0.20 -7.27
CA SER A 221 -25.47 1.10 -6.95
C SER A 221 -25.05 1.11 -5.46
N SER A 222 -25.94 0.82 -4.52
CA SER A 222 -25.63 0.71 -3.07
C SER A 222 -25.00 -0.62 -2.67
N ASP A 223 -25.29 -1.71 -3.39
CA ASP A 223 -24.72 -3.04 -3.15
C ASP A 223 -23.32 -3.17 -3.79
N MET A 224 -23.05 -2.34 -4.80
CA MET A 224 -21.75 -2.27 -5.48
C MET A 224 -20.62 -1.83 -4.56
N GLU A 225 -20.86 -0.93 -3.61
CA GLU A 225 -19.83 -0.41 -2.69
C GLU A 225 -19.37 -1.47 -1.66
N LEU A 226 -20.33 -2.21 -1.08
CA LEU A 226 -20.06 -3.34 -0.19
C LEU A 226 -19.44 -4.54 -0.93
N CYS A 227 -19.84 -4.79 -2.18
CA CYS A 227 -19.21 -5.78 -3.04
C CYS A 227 -17.77 -5.40 -3.41
N ILE A 228 -17.49 -4.14 -3.76
CA ILE A 228 -16.14 -3.65 -4.11
C ILE A 228 -15.17 -3.79 -2.93
N GLN A 229 -15.61 -3.44 -1.71
CA GLN A 229 -14.78 -3.61 -0.51
C GLN A 229 -14.46 -5.09 -0.23
N ASN A 230 -15.43 -6.00 -0.43
CA ASN A 230 -15.19 -7.43 -0.31
C ASN A 230 -14.29 -7.98 -1.43
N TYR A 231 -14.43 -7.48 -2.66
CA TYR A 231 -13.57 -7.89 -3.78
C TYR A 231 -12.12 -7.47 -3.59
N ASP A 232 -11.84 -6.30 -2.98
CA ASP A 232 -10.47 -5.86 -2.75
C ASP A 232 -9.67 -6.87 -1.92
N MET A 233 -10.24 -7.30 -0.79
CA MET A 233 -9.61 -8.25 0.10
C MET A 233 -9.45 -9.63 -0.56
N LEU A 234 -10.48 -10.11 -1.27
CA LEU A 234 -10.46 -11.40 -1.96
C LEU A 234 -9.41 -11.45 -3.07
N VAL A 235 -9.35 -10.42 -3.92
CA VAL A 235 -8.36 -10.34 -5.00
C VAL A 235 -6.96 -10.19 -4.40
N ARG A 236 -6.77 -9.33 -3.39
CA ARG A 236 -5.46 -9.15 -2.73
C ARG A 236 -4.94 -10.45 -2.10
N GLU A 237 -5.80 -11.22 -1.42
CA GLU A 237 -5.44 -12.52 -0.86
C GLU A 237 -5.13 -13.56 -1.93
N ALA A 238 -5.90 -13.60 -3.01
CA ALA A 238 -5.61 -14.48 -4.14
C ALA A 238 -4.25 -14.12 -4.78
N LEU A 239 -4.00 -12.83 -5.04
CA LEU A 239 -2.72 -12.36 -5.58
C LEU A 239 -1.53 -12.74 -4.70
N ARG A 240 -1.64 -12.58 -3.38
CA ARG A 240 -0.58 -12.99 -2.43
C ARG A 240 -0.31 -14.49 -2.48
N ARG A 241 -1.34 -15.31 -2.67
CA ARG A 241 -1.20 -16.77 -2.73
C ARG A 241 -0.48 -17.24 -4.00
N TYR A 242 -0.82 -16.66 -5.15
CA TYR A 242 -0.20 -17.02 -6.44
C TYR A 242 1.17 -16.35 -6.67
N TYR A 243 1.42 -15.22 -6.02
CA TYR A 243 2.67 -14.46 -6.12
C TYR A 243 3.32 -14.22 -4.74
N PRO A 244 3.71 -15.27 -3.99
CA PRO A 244 4.19 -15.14 -2.61
C PRO A 244 5.51 -14.37 -2.50
N ASP A 245 6.42 -14.56 -3.46
CA ASP A 245 7.76 -13.95 -3.46
C ASP A 245 7.78 -12.46 -3.82
N THR A 246 6.63 -11.93 -4.24
CA THR A 246 6.47 -10.58 -4.77
C THR A 246 6.19 -9.56 -3.67
N GLY A 247 5.53 -9.98 -2.58
CA GLY A 247 5.31 -9.24 -1.32
C GLY A 247 4.52 -7.93 -1.42
N TYR A 248 4.52 -7.27 -2.58
CA TYR A 248 4.18 -5.87 -2.75
C TYR A 248 3.10 -5.69 -3.81
N ILE A 249 1.91 -5.33 -3.33
CA ILE A 249 0.73 -5.07 -4.15
C ILE A 249 0.39 -3.60 -3.99
N TYR A 250 0.44 -2.86 -5.09
CA TYR A 250 0.01 -1.48 -5.20
C TYR A 250 -1.39 -1.41 -5.81
N LYS A 251 -2.27 -0.58 -5.26
CA LYS A 251 -3.61 -0.35 -5.82
C LYS A 251 -3.69 1.03 -6.49
N PRO A 252 -3.54 1.12 -7.83
CA PRO A 252 -3.61 2.39 -8.55
C PRO A 252 -5.03 2.95 -8.69
N SER A 253 -6.08 2.12 -8.65
CA SER A 253 -7.49 2.56 -8.69
C SER A 253 -8.40 1.54 -8.01
N ASP A 254 -9.66 1.89 -7.79
CA ASP A 254 -10.63 1.01 -7.10
C ASP A 254 -10.78 -0.38 -7.73
N ARG A 255 -10.49 -0.49 -9.03
CA ARG A 255 -10.63 -1.70 -9.82
C ARG A 255 -9.31 -2.29 -10.31
N ALA A 256 -8.16 -1.72 -9.95
CA ALA A 256 -6.88 -2.18 -10.50
C ALA A 256 -5.85 -2.47 -9.41
N PHE A 257 -5.01 -3.47 -9.67
CA PHE A 257 -3.88 -3.87 -8.83
C PHE A 257 -2.63 -3.95 -9.70
N ALA A 258 -1.50 -3.55 -9.13
CA ALA A 258 -0.19 -3.69 -9.74
C ALA A 258 0.71 -4.46 -8.78
N ILE A 259 1.45 -5.43 -9.32
CA ILE A 259 2.23 -6.38 -8.55
C ILE A 259 3.66 -6.37 -9.08
N LEU A 260 4.62 -6.23 -8.18
CA LEU A 260 6.03 -6.28 -8.50
C LEU A 260 6.53 -7.72 -8.46
N ILE A 261 6.63 -8.38 -9.61
CA ILE A 261 7.05 -9.78 -9.69
C ILE A 261 8.57 -9.89 -9.67
N ALA A 262 9.09 -10.66 -8.72
CA ALA A 262 10.48 -11.08 -8.69
C ALA A 262 10.68 -12.35 -9.54
N SER A 263 11.69 -12.35 -10.39
CA SER A 263 12.08 -13.48 -11.23
C SER A 263 13.57 -13.74 -11.13
N ASP A 264 13.97 -15.01 -11.27
CA ASP A 264 15.37 -15.40 -11.28
C ASP A 264 16.09 -14.76 -12.47
N LYS A 265 17.25 -14.15 -12.19
CA LYS A 265 18.12 -13.52 -13.19
C LYS A 265 18.62 -14.50 -14.25
N SER A 266 18.84 -15.77 -13.87
CA SER A 266 19.35 -16.84 -14.74
C SER A 266 18.31 -17.37 -15.71
N MET A 267 17.02 -17.26 -15.37
CA MET A 267 15.93 -17.76 -16.20
C MET A 267 15.77 -16.90 -17.48
N PRO A 268 15.62 -17.51 -18.67
CA PRO A 268 15.27 -16.78 -19.89
C PRO A 268 13.94 -16.04 -19.73
N PHE A 269 13.84 -14.83 -20.28
CA PHE A 269 12.67 -13.99 -20.05
C PHE A 269 11.37 -14.58 -20.63
N GLU A 270 11.43 -15.27 -21.77
CA GLU A 270 10.26 -15.97 -22.33
C GLU A 270 9.69 -17.03 -21.38
N GLN A 271 10.56 -17.76 -20.66
CA GLN A 271 10.13 -18.76 -19.68
C GLN A 271 9.46 -18.10 -18.47
N VAL A 272 9.99 -16.96 -18.00
CA VAL A 272 9.38 -16.16 -16.93
C VAL A 272 7.97 -15.71 -17.33
N ILE A 273 7.81 -15.14 -18.54
CA ILE A 273 6.51 -14.68 -19.04
C ILE A 273 5.51 -15.84 -19.18
N ASN A 274 5.93 -16.99 -19.72
CA ASN A 274 5.04 -18.13 -19.86
C ASN A 274 4.60 -18.69 -18.50
N ARG A 275 5.52 -18.78 -17.53
CA ARG A 275 5.20 -19.15 -16.15
C ARG A 275 4.17 -18.19 -15.55
N ASP A 276 4.40 -16.88 -15.68
CA ASP A 276 3.52 -15.89 -15.07
C ASP A 276 2.14 -15.83 -15.76
N ARG A 277 2.07 -16.13 -17.06
CA ARG A 277 0.80 -16.35 -17.77
C ARG A 277 0.03 -17.54 -17.22
N GLU A 278 0.68 -18.69 -17.04
CA GLU A 278 0.04 -19.89 -16.47
C GLU A 278 -0.50 -19.63 -15.05
N ILE A 279 0.30 -18.96 -14.22
CA ILE A 279 -0.10 -18.54 -12.87
C ILE A 279 -1.32 -17.61 -12.93
N PHE A 280 -1.32 -16.62 -13.83
CA PHE A 280 -2.43 -15.69 -13.98
C PHE A 280 -3.71 -16.38 -14.50
N ILE A 281 -3.58 -17.35 -15.40
CA ILE A 281 -4.70 -18.16 -15.89
C ILE A 281 -5.35 -18.94 -14.75
N ALA A 282 -4.54 -19.55 -13.88
CA ALA A 282 -5.05 -20.26 -12.70
C ALA A 282 -5.76 -19.30 -11.73
N LEU A 283 -5.14 -18.16 -11.44
CA LEU A 283 -5.73 -17.08 -10.62
C LEU A 283 -7.07 -16.60 -11.20
N HIS A 284 -7.13 -16.32 -12.51
CA HIS A 284 -8.34 -15.87 -13.17
C HIS A 284 -9.47 -16.90 -13.04
N LYS A 285 -9.16 -18.17 -13.24
CA LYS A 285 -10.13 -19.27 -13.10
C LYS A 285 -10.65 -19.40 -11.67
N GLU A 286 -9.78 -19.30 -10.66
CA GLU A 286 -10.19 -19.33 -9.25
C GLU A 286 -11.14 -18.17 -8.93
N LEU A 287 -10.76 -16.94 -9.32
CA LEU A 287 -11.54 -15.75 -9.03
C LEU A 287 -12.91 -15.76 -9.73
N LEU A 288 -12.95 -16.26 -10.97
CA LEU A 288 -14.18 -16.35 -11.75
C LEU A 288 -15.12 -17.42 -11.18
N VAL A 289 -14.62 -18.62 -10.87
CA VAL A 289 -15.46 -19.75 -10.41
C VAL A 289 -15.93 -19.58 -8.98
N ASN A 290 -15.03 -19.17 -8.07
CA ASN A 290 -15.35 -19.13 -6.64
C ASN A 290 -16.06 -17.83 -6.23
N TYR A 291 -15.82 -16.73 -6.94
CA TYR A 291 -16.28 -15.41 -6.53
C TYR A 291 -17.01 -14.63 -7.63
N GLY A 292 -17.11 -15.16 -8.86
CA GLY A 292 -17.75 -14.46 -9.99
C GLY A 292 -16.97 -13.23 -10.47
N ILE A 293 -15.68 -13.14 -10.13
CA ILE A 293 -14.83 -11.99 -10.40
C ILE A 293 -14.03 -12.24 -11.68
N TRP A 294 -14.17 -11.33 -12.65
CA TRP A 294 -13.37 -11.36 -13.87
C TRP A 294 -12.12 -10.49 -13.69
N ILE A 295 -10.94 -11.06 -13.96
CA ILE A 295 -9.69 -10.29 -13.98
C ILE A 295 -9.05 -10.28 -15.38
N ARG A 296 -8.46 -9.15 -15.75
CA ARG A 296 -7.64 -8.98 -16.96
C ARG A 296 -6.27 -8.45 -16.56
N GLY A 297 -5.21 -8.80 -17.28
CA GLY A 297 -3.83 -8.58 -16.87
C GLY A 297 -2.92 -8.16 -18.01
N GLY A 298 -1.92 -7.34 -17.72
CA GLY A 298 -0.81 -7.04 -18.62
C GLY A 298 0.52 -7.24 -17.91
N LEU A 299 1.49 -7.84 -18.58
CA LEU A 299 2.85 -8.08 -18.08
C LEU A 299 3.83 -7.13 -18.75
N GLY A 300 4.62 -6.43 -17.95
CA GLY A 300 5.72 -5.57 -18.40
C GLY A 300 7.01 -6.36 -18.64
N GLU A 301 8.02 -5.68 -19.21
CA GLU A 301 9.34 -6.30 -19.41
C GLU A 301 10.11 -6.48 -18.10
N ARG A 302 11.06 -7.41 -18.13
CA ARG A 302 12.01 -7.62 -17.03
C ARG A 302 13.09 -6.55 -17.01
N ASN A 303 13.16 -5.85 -15.89
CA ASN A 303 14.15 -4.80 -15.65
C ASN A 303 15.37 -5.35 -14.92
N GLY A 304 16.54 -4.80 -15.27
CA GLY A 304 17.79 -5.07 -14.57
C GLY A 304 17.98 -4.24 -13.30
N LEU A 305 17.31 -3.09 -13.19
CA LEU A 305 17.37 -2.17 -12.06
C LEU A 305 15.96 -1.80 -11.60
N ILE A 306 15.76 -1.69 -10.29
CA ILE A 306 14.46 -1.35 -9.68
C ILE A 306 14.01 0.06 -10.08
N SER A 307 14.95 0.98 -10.33
CA SER A 307 14.66 2.33 -10.82
C SER A 307 13.97 2.36 -12.19
N TYR A 308 14.04 1.29 -12.99
CA TYR A 308 13.33 1.18 -14.27
C TYR A 308 11.96 0.49 -14.14
N THR A 309 11.54 0.14 -12.93
CA THR A 309 10.24 -0.51 -12.68
C THR A 309 9.06 0.28 -13.25
N TRP A 310 9.12 1.62 -13.22
CA TRP A 310 8.09 2.46 -13.86
C TRP A 310 7.89 2.16 -15.35
N LYS A 311 8.95 1.79 -16.08
CA LYS A 311 8.85 1.40 -17.50
C LYS A 311 8.06 0.09 -17.65
N SER A 312 8.35 -0.89 -16.79
CA SER A 312 7.64 -2.18 -16.78
C SER A 312 6.18 -1.99 -16.33
N TYR A 313 5.92 -1.12 -15.36
CA TYR A 313 4.57 -0.73 -14.94
C TYR A 313 3.78 -0.10 -16.09
N GLN A 314 4.38 0.86 -16.81
CA GLN A 314 3.74 1.49 -17.96
C GLN A 314 3.45 0.47 -19.06
N GLN A 315 4.43 -0.38 -19.40
CA GLN A 315 4.27 -1.47 -20.36
C GLN A 315 3.16 -2.46 -19.95
N ALA A 316 3.07 -2.81 -18.67
CA ALA A 316 2.05 -3.69 -18.12
C ALA A 316 0.65 -3.07 -18.23
N LYS A 317 0.52 -1.78 -17.88
CA LYS A 317 -0.73 -1.01 -18.02
C LYS A 317 -1.17 -0.91 -19.48
N ASP A 318 -0.22 -0.66 -20.38
CA ASP A 318 -0.45 -0.58 -21.81
C ASP A 318 -0.90 -1.95 -22.37
N ALA A 319 -0.19 -3.03 -22.02
CA ALA A 319 -0.55 -4.41 -22.38
C ALA A 319 -1.95 -4.78 -21.86
N LYS A 320 -2.31 -4.36 -20.64
CA LYS A 320 -3.66 -4.59 -20.09
C LYS A 320 -4.74 -3.91 -20.91
N SER A 321 -4.53 -2.66 -21.33
CA SER A 321 -5.56 -1.86 -22.01
C SER A 321 -6.03 -2.47 -23.35
N ILE A 322 -5.27 -3.42 -23.89
CA ILE A 322 -5.51 -4.10 -25.17
C ILE A 322 -6.04 -5.54 -24.95
N THR A 323 -6.14 -6.01 -23.70
CA THR A 323 -6.73 -7.32 -23.39
C THR A 323 -8.20 -7.40 -23.80
N SER A 324 -8.58 -8.51 -24.42
CA SER A 324 -9.97 -8.79 -24.83
C SER A 324 -10.61 -9.83 -23.92
N ALA A 325 -11.92 -10.05 -24.07
CA ALA A 325 -12.61 -11.13 -23.35
C ALA A 325 -12.00 -12.52 -23.64
N GLU A 326 -11.39 -12.71 -24.81
CA GLU A 326 -10.76 -13.97 -25.22
C GLU A 326 -9.27 -14.06 -24.81
N LYS A 327 -8.60 -12.92 -24.64
CA LYS A 327 -7.19 -12.82 -24.21
C LYS A 327 -7.08 -11.96 -22.95
N TYR A 328 -7.29 -12.59 -21.80
CA TYR A 328 -7.30 -11.93 -20.48
C TYR A 328 -5.90 -11.66 -19.91
N ILE A 329 -4.80 -12.12 -20.52
CA ILE A 329 -3.44 -11.69 -20.18
C ILE A 329 -2.55 -11.51 -21.43
N LEU A 330 -1.80 -10.42 -21.49
CA LEU A 330 -0.83 -10.09 -22.56
C LEU A 330 0.52 -9.64 -21.98
N SER A 331 1.63 -9.84 -22.70
CA SER A 331 2.97 -9.37 -22.30
C SER A 331 3.49 -8.32 -23.27
N SER A 332 4.24 -7.34 -22.78
CA SER A 332 4.98 -6.35 -23.57
C SER A 332 5.89 -6.95 -24.67
N VAL A 333 6.35 -8.20 -24.54
CA VAL A 333 7.16 -8.89 -25.56
C VAL A 333 6.34 -9.35 -26.77
N ASP A 334 5.02 -9.56 -26.60
CA ASP A 334 4.11 -9.81 -27.73
C ASP A 334 4.09 -8.61 -28.71
N PHE A 335 4.69 -7.47 -28.31
CA PHE A 335 4.78 -6.22 -29.06
C PHE A 335 6.20 -5.90 -29.55
N ALA A 336 7.25 -6.59 -29.11
CA ALA A 336 8.64 -6.27 -29.48
C ALA A 336 8.99 -6.59 -30.95
N HIS A 337 8.07 -7.23 -31.68
CA HIS A 337 8.21 -7.59 -33.10
C HIS A 337 7.13 -6.98 -34.03
N SER A 338 6.42 -5.91 -33.65
CA SER A 338 5.53 -5.23 -34.62
C SER A 338 6.23 -4.12 -35.40
N THR A 339 6.81 -4.50 -36.54
CA THR A 339 7.30 -3.59 -37.60
C THR A 339 6.19 -2.89 -38.38
N ASP A 340 4.91 -3.09 -38.02
CA ASP A 340 3.78 -2.61 -38.81
C ASP A 340 3.33 -1.21 -38.36
N VAL A 341 3.31 -0.27 -39.32
CA VAL A 341 2.51 0.96 -39.27
C VAL A 341 1.04 0.56 -39.10
N TYR A 342 0.25 1.33 -38.35
CA TYR A 342 -1.19 1.08 -38.24
C TYR A 342 -1.83 1.04 -39.64
N TYR A 343 -2.76 0.12 -39.81
CA TYR A 343 -3.45 -0.12 -41.07
C TYR A 343 -4.67 0.78 -41.16
N PHE A 344 -4.47 1.98 -41.67
CA PHE A 344 -5.52 2.88 -42.13
C PHE A 344 -5.02 3.68 -43.34
N PRO A 345 -4.80 3.03 -44.50
CA PRO A 345 -4.38 3.69 -45.71
C PRO A 345 -5.42 4.71 -46.21
N GLU A 346 -4.98 5.68 -47.03
CA GLU A 346 -5.86 6.70 -47.60
C GLU A 346 -7.06 6.11 -48.36
N SER A 347 -6.90 4.94 -48.99
CA SER A 347 -7.99 4.22 -49.65
C SER A 347 -9.13 3.83 -48.69
N LEU A 348 -8.80 3.47 -47.44
CA LEU A 348 -9.78 3.15 -46.39
C LEU A 348 -10.49 4.40 -45.87
N SER A 349 -9.78 5.52 -45.77
CA SER A 349 -10.35 6.83 -45.45
C SER A 349 -11.38 7.27 -46.51
N VAL A 350 -11.02 7.15 -47.79
CA VAL A 350 -11.93 7.44 -48.93
C VAL A 350 -13.14 6.51 -48.93
N GLN A 351 -12.94 5.21 -48.70
CA GLN A 351 -14.04 4.24 -48.61
C GLN A 351 -14.99 4.55 -47.45
N LEU A 352 -14.45 4.88 -46.26
CA LEU A 352 -15.25 5.27 -45.10
C LEU A 352 -16.09 6.51 -45.40
N GLY A 353 -15.49 7.54 -46.00
CA GLY A 353 -16.22 8.74 -46.44
C GLY A 353 -17.32 8.42 -47.45
N GLY A 354 -17.05 7.52 -48.40
CA GLY A 354 -18.03 7.03 -49.38
C GLY A 354 -19.20 6.29 -48.74
N PHE A 355 -18.95 5.33 -47.83
CA PHE A 355 -20.02 4.61 -47.14
C PHE A 355 -20.88 5.50 -46.24
N ILE A 356 -20.28 6.52 -45.62
CA ILE A 356 -21.01 7.51 -44.84
C ILE A 356 -21.91 8.37 -45.75
N SER A 357 -21.37 8.85 -46.87
CA SER A 357 -22.12 9.67 -47.84
C SER A 357 -23.37 8.97 -48.38
N THR A 358 -23.40 7.64 -48.28
CA THR A 358 -24.38 6.78 -48.96
C THR A 358 -25.33 6.12 -47.98
N GLY A 359 -25.21 6.46 -46.69
CA GLY A 359 -26.05 5.96 -45.62
C GLY A 359 -25.88 4.46 -45.32
N ASN A 360 -24.86 3.81 -45.88
CA ASN A 360 -24.70 2.35 -45.77
C ASN A 360 -24.06 1.96 -44.42
N LYS A 361 -24.89 1.93 -43.38
CA LYS A 361 -24.50 1.58 -42.01
C LYS A 361 -23.86 0.20 -41.91
N ASP A 362 -24.28 -0.75 -42.73
CA ASP A 362 -23.74 -2.12 -42.73
C ASP A 362 -22.29 -2.13 -43.22
N GLN A 363 -22.00 -1.43 -44.33
CA GLN A 363 -20.65 -1.33 -44.86
C GLN A 363 -19.72 -0.52 -43.94
N VAL A 364 -20.22 0.53 -43.30
CA VAL A 364 -19.45 1.24 -42.26
C VAL A 364 -19.09 0.31 -41.10
N ASN A 365 -20.05 -0.46 -40.60
CA ASN A 365 -19.79 -1.42 -39.52
C ASN A 365 -18.78 -2.50 -39.94
N GLU A 366 -18.88 -3.05 -41.15
CA GLU A 366 -17.90 -4.00 -41.68
C GLU A 366 -16.51 -3.38 -41.84
N LEU A 367 -16.43 -2.11 -42.27
CA LEU A 367 -15.17 -1.38 -42.38
C LEU A 367 -14.52 -1.17 -41.00
N PHE A 368 -15.31 -0.79 -39.99
CA PHE A 368 -14.82 -0.67 -38.61
C PHE A 368 -14.44 -2.02 -37.99
N LYS A 369 -15.14 -3.11 -38.32
CA LYS A 369 -14.72 -4.48 -37.96
C LYS A 369 -13.38 -4.84 -38.60
N LEU A 370 -13.17 -4.49 -39.87
CA LEU A 370 -11.92 -4.70 -40.58
C LEU A 370 -10.78 -3.87 -39.98
N ILE A 371 -10.99 -2.58 -39.72
CA ILE A 371 -10.03 -1.71 -39.04
C ILE A 371 -9.66 -2.31 -37.67
N ARG A 372 -10.65 -2.75 -36.88
CA ARG A 372 -10.40 -3.39 -35.57
C ARG A 372 -9.65 -4.71 -35.72
N ASN A 373 -10.02 -5.57 -36.66
CA ASN A 373 -9.37 -6.86 -36.86
C ASN A 373 -7.91 -6.68 -37.31
N GLU A 374 -7.68 -5.82 -38.31
CA GLU A 374 -6.35 -5.53 -38.85
C GLU A 374 -5.43 -4.84 -37.85
N ASN A 375 -5.96 -3.96 -36.98
CA ASN A 375 -5.17 -3.15 -36.05
C ASN A 375 -5.12 -3.66 -34.61
N THR A 376 -6.04 -4.55 -34.21
CA THR A 376 -6.13 -5.06 -32.83
C THR A 376 -5.92 -6.59 -32.76
N ILE A 377 -6.26 -7.33 -33.82
CA ILE A 377 -6.15 -8.80 -33.83
C ILE A 377 -4.91 -9.26 -34.60
N LYS A 378 -4.66 -8.68 -35.78
CA LYS A 378 -3.52 -9.04 -36.65
C LYS A 378 -2.25 -8.26 -36.35
N ARG A 379 -2.37 -7.04 -35.82
CA ARG A 379 -1.25 -6.15 -35.48
C ARG A 379 -1.27 -5.84 -33.99
N SER A 380 -0.09 -5.75 -33.40
CA SER A 380 0.12 -5.28 -32.03
C SER A 380 0.57 -3.81 -32.07
N LEU A 381 -0.39 -2.88 -32.14
CA LEU A 381 -0.11 -1.45 -32.18
C LEU A 381 0.35 -0.89 -30.83
N SER A 382 1.33 0.00 -30.84
CA SER A 382 1.71 0.83 -29.69
C SER A 382 0.65 1.90 -29.38
N TYR A 383 0.65 2.44 -28.14
CA TYR A 383 -0.24 3.53 -27.72
C TYR A 383 -0.21 4.73 -28.68
N THR A 384 0.99 5.12 -29.10
CA THR A 384 1.20 6.23 -30.04
C THR A 384 0.54 5.93 -31.39
N GLN A 385 0.69 4.70 -31.90
CA GLN A 385 0.07 4.28 -33.15
C GLN A 385 -1.45 4.13 -33.04
N GLN A 386 -1.99 3.71 -31.89
CA GLN A 386 -3.42 3.67 -31.66
C GLN A 386 -4.01 5.09 -31.58
N ARG A 387 -3.31 6.02 -30.95
CA ARG A 387 -3.66 7.45 -30.97
C ARG A 387 -3.60 8.02 -32.39
N TRP A 388 -2.61 7.66 -33.20
CA TRP A 388 -2.55 8.05 -34.60
C TRP A 388 -3.71 7.50 -35.40
N LEU A 389 -4.04 6.21 -35.26
CA LEU A 389 -5.21 5.60 -35.89
C LEU A 389 -6.51 6.33 -35.50
N ILE A 390 -6.74 6.57 -34.21
CA ILE A 390 -7.93 7.28 -33.72
C ILE A 390 -7.94 8.72 -34.27
N SER A 391 -6.80 9.40 -34.30
CA SER A 391 -6.66 10.76 -34.84
C SER A 391 -6.96 10.82 -36.33
N ASP A 392 -6.53 9.82 -37.10
CA ASP A 392 -6.75 9.76 -38.54
C ASP A 392 -8.20 9.45 -38.87
N VAL A 393 -8.79 8.44 -38.23
CA VAL A 393 -10.22 8.13 -38.38
C VAL A 393 -11.07 9.33 -37.94
N ARG A 394 -10.75 9.96 -36.80
CA ARG A 394 -11.36 11.22 -36.35
C ARG A 394 -11.30 12.29 -37.42
N SER A 395 -10.12 12.51 -37.99
CA SER A 395 -9.90 13.55 -39.01
C SER A 395 -10.71 13.26 -40.27
N THR A 396 -10.82 12.00 -40.68
CA THR A 396 -11.69 11.57 -41.79
C THR A 396 -13.16 11.86 -41.50
N LEU A 397 -13.66 11.49 -40.32
CA LEU A 397 -15.06 11.76 -39.94
C LEU A 397 -15.34 13.26 -39.80
N PHE A 398 -14.39 14.03 -39.26
CA PHE A 398 -14.51 15.48 -39.12
C PHE A 398 -14.53 16.19 -40.48
N LYS A 399 -13.64 15.81 -41.41
CA LYS A 399 -13.67 16.28 -42.81
C LYS A 399 -15.03 15.96 -43.45
N LYS A 400 -15.57 14.76 -43.23
CA LYS A 400 -16.87 14.37 -43.78
C LYS A 400 -18.01 15.18 -43.15
N ARG A 401 -18.02 15.36 -41.84
CA ARG A 401 -18.97 16.22 -41.13
C ARG A 401 -18.96 17.65 -41.68
N HIS A 402 -17.79 18.23 -41.94
CA HIS A 402 -17.68 19.58 -42.51
C HIS A 402 -18.10 19.65 -43.99
N SER A 403 -18.06 18.53 -44.73
CA SER A 403 -18.57 18.47 -46.10
C SER A 403 -20.10 18.51 -46.19
N ILE A 404 -20.82 18.30 -45.08
CA ILE A 404 -22.29 18.31 -45.04
C ILE A 404 -22.77 19.76 -44.85
N ALA A 405 -23.52 20.29 -45.82
CA ALA A 405 -24.09 21.63 -45.75
C ALA A 405 -25.28 21.67 -44.79
N ALA A 406 -25.11 22.30 -43.62
CA ALA A 406 -26.16 22.43 -42.60
C ALA A 406 -27.43 23.16 -43.12
N ALA A 407 -27.30 23.99 -44.15
CA ALA A 407 -28.41 24.75 -44.74
C ALA A 407 -29.44 23.87 -45.48
N GLU A 408 -29.08 22.63 -45.85
CA GLU A 408 -29.90 21.73 -46.67
C GLU A 408 -30.61 20.64 -45.84
N LEU A 409 -30.50 20.71 -44.51
CA LEU A 409 -30.99 19.67 -43.60
C LEU A 409 -32.25 20.10 -42.85
N ASP A 410 -33.09 19.10 -42.58
CA ASP A 410 -34.26 19.27 -41.72
C ASP A 410 -33.89 19.46 -40.24
N ALA A 411 -34.88 19.86 -39.43
CA ALA A 411 -34.70 20.15 -38.01
C ALA A 411 -34.30 18.92 -37.16
N GLU A 412 -34.57 17.69 -37.62
CA GLU A 412 -34.16 16.48 -36.91
C GLU A 412 -32.69 16.14 -37.20
N ARG A 413 -32.27 16.23 -38.46
CA ARG A 413 -30.89 16.01 -38.88
C ARG A 413 -29.94 17.09 -38.36
N LEU A 414 -30.40 18.34 -38.24
CA LEU A 414 -29.64 19.42 -37.60
C LEU A 414 -29.35 19.13 -36.12
N LYS A 415 -30.29 18.53 -35.38
CA LYS A 415 -30.05 18.11 -34.00
C LYS A 415 -29.02 16.99 -33.91
N ILE A 416 -29.07 16.02 -34.82
CA ILE A 416 -28.09 14.93 -34.88
C ILE A 416 -26.70 15.51 -35.17
N LEU A 417 -26.57 16.50 -36.06
CA LEU A 417 -25.30 17.16 -36.34
C LEU A 417 -24.73 17.96 -35.16
N ASP A 418 -25.57 18.61 -34.34
CA ASP A 418 -25.14 19.29 -33.11
C ASP A 418 -24.65 18.28 -32.06
N LEU A 419 -25.32 17.13 -31.94
CA LEU A 419 -24.89 16.04 -31.07
C LEU A 419 -23.54 15.47 -31.51
N ILE A 420 -23.34 15.26 -32.81
CA ILE A 420 -22.06 14.81 -33.38
C ILE A 420 -20.93 15.80 -33.09
N ASP A 421 -21.15 17.10 -33.25
CA ASP A 421 -20.13 18.13 -32.96
C ASP A 421 -19.68 18.08 -31.50
N ARG A 422 -20.63 17.95 -30.56
CA ARG A 422 -20.31 17.80 -29.13
C ARG A 422 -19.56 16.51 -28.82
N GLN A 423 -19.89 15.41 -29.51
CA GLN A 423 -19.17 14.14 -29.35
C GLN A 423 -17.70 14.24 -29.78
N PHE A 424 -17.34 15.14 -30.69
CA PHE A 424 -15.94 15.39 -31.04
C PHE A 424 -15.15 16.13 -29.93
N GLU A 425 -15.78 16.79 -28.96
CA GLU A 425 -15.06 17.60 -27.96
C GLU A 425 -14.37 16.76 -26.86
N GLY A 426 -14.70 15.46 -26.73
CA GLY A 426 -14.20 14.56 -25.68
C GLY A 426 -13.06 13.60 -26.08
N GLU A 427 -12.67 12.75 -25.12
CA GLU A 427 -11.85 11.57 -25.41
C GLU A 427 -12.64 10.59 -26.27
N MET A 428 -12.03 10.10 -27.35
CA MET A 428 -12.70 9.25 -28.32
C MET A 428 -12.05 7.88 -28.44
N SER A 429 -12.92 6.88 -28.60
CA SER A 429 -12.55 5.50 -28.88
C SER A 429 -12.95 5.11 -30.30
N LEU A 430 -12.43 4.00 -30.82
CA LEU A 430 -12.87 3.46 -32.12
C LEU A 430 -14.36 3.09 -32.13
N SER A 431 -14.96 2.70 -31.01
CA SER A 431 -16.40 2.45 -30.91
C SER A 431 -17.21 3.75 -30.93
N SER A 432 -16.73 4.80 -30.27
CA SER A 432 -17.32 6.14 -30.36
C SER A 432 -17.28 6.66 -31.81
N LEU A 433 -16.14 6.50 -32.49
CA LEU A 433 -15.97 6.85 -33.90
C LEU A 433 -16.90 6.05 -34.83
N ASN A 434 -17.10 4.75 -34.56
CA ASN A 434 -18.07 3.96 -35.32
C ASN A 434 -19.50 4.48 -35.11
N THR A 435 -19.85 4.86 -33.88
CA THR A 435 -21.18 5.44 -33.56
C THR A 435 -21.38 6.76 -34.31
N ILE A 436 -20.40 7.66 -34.27
CA ILE A 436 -20.42 8.91 -35.04
C ILE A 436 -20.55 8.63 -36.54
N ALA A 437 -19.83 7.63 -37.08
CA ALA A 437 -19.92 7.27 -38.49
C ALA A 437 -21.33 6.77 -38.86
N ILE A 438 -21.99 5.99 -38.00
CA ILE A 438 -23.37 5.53 -38.18
C ILE A 438 -24.37 6.69 -38.08
N GLU A 439 -24.15 7.62 -37.15
CA GLU A 439 -24.99 8.82 -37.01
C GLU A 439 -24.84 9.73 -38.23
N LEU A 440 -23.62 9.91 -38.74
CA LEU A 440 -23.37 10.58 -40.02
C LEU A 440 -24.06 9.86 -41.18
N CYS A 441 -24.09 8.51 -41.18
CA CYS A 441 -24.87 7.75 -42.16
C CYS A 441 -26.37 8.05 -42.07
N SER A 442 -26.94 8.25 -40.88
CA SER A 442 -28.36 8.65 -40.78
C SER A 442 -28.63 10.07 -41.25
N VAL A 443 -27.64 10.97 -41.13
CA VAL A 443 -27.77 12.34 -41.67
C VAL A 443 -27.68 12.35 -43.19
N CYS A 444 -26.78 11.55 -43.78
CA CYS A 444 -26.58 11.44 -45.23
C CYS A 444 -27.54 10.44 -45.93
N GLY A 445 -28.10 9.49 -45.19
CA GLY A 445 -28.74 8.29 -45.73
C GLY A 445 -30.14 8.45 -46.29
N ASP A 446 -30.76 9.63 -46.11
CA ASP A 446 -32.06 9.97 -46.69
C ASP A 446 -32.03 11.34 -47.39
N SER A 447 -30.85 11.81 -47.80
CA SER A 447 -30.73 12.95 -48.73
C SER A 447 -30.87 12.43 -50.17
N SER A 448 -31.61 13.17 -51.00
CA SER A 448 -31.83 12.96 -52.44
C SER A 448 -30.57 12.90 -53.31
N ASP A 449 -29.38 12.80 -52.71
CA ASP A 449 -28.06 12.92 -53.32
C ASP A 449 -27.62 11.62 -54.01
N GLY A 450 -28.07 10.45 -53.53
CA GLY A 450 -27.85 9.17 -54.24
C GLY A 450 -28.52 9.14 -55.62
N ASN A 451 -29.67 9.80 -55.75
CA ASN A 451 -30.38 9.95 -57.02
C ASN A 451 -29.73 11.03 -57.90
N GLU A 452 -29.21 12.11 -57.32
CA GLU A 452 -28.47 13.13 -58.08
C GLU A 452 -27.12 12.61 -58.60
N LEU A 453 -26.38 11.85 -57.80
CA LEU A 453 -25.10 11.26 -58.19
C LEU A 453 -25.27 10.24 -59.33
N ILE A 454 -26.28 9.37 -59.26
CA ILE A 454 -26.53 8.42 -60.34
C ILE A 454 -26.96 9.14 -61.62
N LEU A 455 -27.75 10.22 -61.53
CA LEU A 455 -28.12 11.04 -62.68
C LEU A 455 -26.90 11.70 -63.32
N LYS A 456 -25.98 12.27 -62.52
CA LYS A 456 -24.70 12.83 -63.01
C LYS A 456 -23.82 11.77 -63.66
N ILE A 457 -23.76 10.57 -63.09
CA ILE A 457 -23.01 9.46 -63.67
C ILE A 457 -23.65 9.00 -64.99
N GLN A 458 -24.98 8.88 -65.06
CA GLN A 458 -25.69 8.54 -66.29
C GLN A 458 -25.46 9.59 -67.38
N GLU A 459 -25.52 10.88 -67.04
CA GLU A 459 -25.21 11.99 -67.94
C GLU A 459 -23.76 11.93 -68.44
N TYR A 460 -22.80 11.70 -67.54
CA TYR A 460 -21.39 11.52 -67.92
C TYR A 460 -21.20 10.33 -68.87
N ILE A 461 -21.86 9.20 -68.60
CA ILE A 461 -21.82 8.03 -69.49
C ILE A 461 -22.40 8.36 -70.87
N ILE A 462 -23.52 9.10 -70.92
CA ILE A 462 -24.14 9.53 -72.18
C ILE A 462 -23.24 10.49 -72.96
N ASN A 463 -22.48 11.34 -72.29
CA ASN A 463 -21.57 12.27 -72.93
C ASN A 463 -20.25 11.61 -73.36
N ASN A 464 -19.82 10.54 -72.68
CA ASN A 464 -18.49 9.92 -72.86
C ASN A 464 -18.51 8.48 -73.38
N TYR A 465 -19.67 7.92 -73.80
CA TYR A 465 -19.77 6.51 -74.24
C TYR A 465 -18.80 6.13 -75.37
N HIS A 466 -18.34 7.11 -76.15
CA HIS A 466 -17.43 6.94 -77.29
C HIS A 466 -15.98 6.65 -76.87
N ASP A 467 -15.62 6.83 -75.59
CA ASP A 467 -14.28 6.53 -75.08
C ASP A 467 -14.10 5.01 -74.83
N PRO A 468 -13.14 4.34 -75.50
CA PRO A 468 -12.86 2.93 -75.28
C PRO A 468 -12.39 2.58 -73.85
N ASN A 469 -11.86 3.55 -73.12
CA ASN A 469 -11.37 3.37 -71.74
C ASN A 469 -12.45 3.67 -70.69
N LEU A 470 -13.69 3.97 -71.10
CA LEU A 470 -14.81 4.18 -70.18
C LEU A 470 -15.20 2.85 -69.52
N GLY A 471 -14.62 2.62 -68.34
CA GLY A 471 -14.81 1.44 -67.51
C GLY A 471 -15.15 1.80 -66.06
N LEU A 472 -15.33 0.76 -65.24
CA LEU A 472 -15.55 0.88 -63.80
C LEU A 472 -14.50 1.76 -63.14
N THR A 473 -13.22 1.48 -63.39
CA THR A 473 -12.08 2.24 -62.84
C THR A 473 -12.15 3.72 -63.21
N LYS A 474 -12.39 4.04 -64.48
CA LYS A 474 -12.43 5.44 -64.96
C LYS A 474 -13.57 6.24 -64.34
N ILE A 475 -14.76 5.66 -64.21
CA ILE A 475 -15.90 6.33 -63.57
C ILE A 475 -15.67 6.44 -62.05
N SER A 476 -15.06 5.42 -61.46
CA SER A 476 -14.71 5.41 -60.03
C SER A 476 -13.73 6.54 -59.69
N ASP A 477 -12.70 6.72 -60.52
CA ASP A 477 -11.70 7.79 -60.36
C ASP A 477 -12.29 9.18 -60.58
N GLU A 478 -13.10 9.36 -61.64
CA GLU A 478 -13.72 10.66 -61.98
C GLU A 478 -14.65 11.17 -60.87
N PHE A 479 -15.40 10.27 -60.23
CA PHE A 479 -16.39 10.61 -59.21
C PHE A 479 -15.88 10.39 -57.77
N GLY A 480 -14.62 9.98 -57.60
CA GLY A 480 -14.01 9.75 -56.28
C GLY A 480 -14.67 8.64 -55.48
N ILE A 481 -15.19 7.61 -56.13
CA ILE A 481 -15.89 6.47 -55.52
C ILE A 481 -15.18 5.15 -55.81
N SER A 482 -15.41 4.10 -55.01
CA SER A 482 -14.83 2.77 -55.28
C SER A 482 -15.57 2.02 -56.41
N GLU A 483 -14.87 1.16 -57.15
CA GLU A 483 -15.49 0.33 -58.21
C GLU A 483 -16.62 -0.58 -57.70
N ASN A 484 -16.45 -1.11 -56.48
CA ASN A 484 -17.46 -1.93 -55.82
C ASN A 484 -18.71 -1.09 -55.47
N TYR A 485 -18.51 0.14 -55.01
CA TYR A 485 -19.61 1.06 -54.71
C TYR A 485 -20.33 1.52 -55.98
N PHE A 486 -19.59 1.89 -57.03
CA PHE A 486 -20.19 2.22 -58.32
C PHE A 486 -21.01 1.06 -58.88
N SER A 487 -20.47 -0.17 -58.84
CA SER A 487 -21.18 -1.38 -59.27
C SER A 487 -22.49 -1.60 -58.50
N TYR A 488 -22.44 -1.42 -57.17
CA TYR A 488 -23.61 -1.57 -56.31
C TYR A 488 -24.65 -0.47 -56.58
N LEU A 489 -24.24 0.80 -56.56
CA LEU A 489 -25.10 1.95 -56.78
C LEU A 489 -25.77 1.87 -58.16
N PHE A 490 -24.99 1.64 -59.21
CA PHE A 490 -25.50 1.57 -60.58
C PHE A 490 -26.49 0.42 -60.76
N LYS A 491 -26.20 -0.76 -60.19
CA LYS A 491 -27.11 -1.90 -60.24
C LYS A 491 -28.38 -1.67 -59.42
N LYS A 492 -28.28 -1.01 -58.26
CA LYS A 492 -29.43 -0.69 -57.40
C LYS A 492 -30.38 0.30 -58.07
N GLU A 493 -29.85 1.41 -58.57
CA GLU A 493 -30.65 2.51 -59.10
C GLU A 493 -31.08 2.28 -60.57
N VAL A 494 -30.24 1.68 -61.40
CA VAL A 494 -30.50 1.45 -62.83
C VAL A 494 -31.05 0.04 -63.11
N SER A 495 -31.06 -0.84 -62.09
CA SER A 495 -31.51 -2.24 -62.19
C SER A 495 -30.76 -3.09 -63.23
N GLU A 496 -29.61 -2.61 -63.72
CA GLU A 496 -28.73 -3.34 -64.65
C GLU A 496 -27.26 -3.11 -64.32
N ASN A 497 -26.38 -4.04 -64.71
CA ASN A 497 -24.94 -3.88 -64.49
C ASN A 497 -24.37 -2.83 -65.46
N PHE A 498 -23.40 -2.03 -65.00
CA PHE A 498 -22.77 -0.97 -65.81
C PHE A 498 -22.28 -1.44 -67.18
N SER A 499 -21.56 -2.57 -67.27
CA SER A 499 -21.06 -3.08 -68.55
C SER A 499 -22.19 -3.40 -69.53
N THR A 500 -23.32 -3.90 -69.03
CA THR A 500 -24.52 -4.19 -69.83
C THR A 500 -25.20 -2.92 -70.27
N TYR A 501 -25.33 -1.93 -69.38
CA TYR A 501 -25.85 -0.60 -69.71
C TYR A 501 -25.02 0.09 -70.80
N LEU A 502 -23.70 0.09 -70.67
CA LEU A 502 -22.80 0.72 -71.64
C LEU A 502 -22.83 0.00 -72.99
N GLU A 503 -22.84 -1.34 -73.01
CA GLU A 503 -23.04 -2.11 -74.25
C GLU A 503 -24.38 -1.75 -74.90
N ARG A 504 -25.47 -1.72 -74.14
CA ARG A 504 -26.81 -1.37 -74.62
C ARG A 504 -26.87 0.05 -75.19
N LEU A 505 -26.29 1.02 -74.49
CA LEU A 505 -26.21 2.42 -74.94
C LEU A 505 -25.42 2.55 -76.24
N ARG A 506 -24.23 1.94 -76.31
CA ARG A 506 -23.40 1.92 -77.52
C ARG A 506 -24.12 1.25 -78.69
N MET A 507 -24.85 0.16 -78.46
CA MET A 507 -25.62 -0.52 -79.49
C MET A 507 -26.83 0.28 -79.96
N ALA A 508 -27.52 1.00 -79.05
CA ALA A 508 -28.60 1.91 -79.41
C ALA A 508 -28.09 3.05 -80.31
N LYS A 509 -26.96 3.67 -79.95
CA LYS A 509 -26.29 4.69 -80.77
C LYS A 509 -25.79 4.13 -82.11
N ALA A 510 -25.25 2.91 -82.12
CA ALA A 510 -24.88 2.23 -83.35
C ALA A 510 -26.06 2.07 -84.30
N LYS A 511 -27.22 1.67 -83.78
CA LYS A 511 -28.46 1.55 -84.55
C LYS A 511 -28.86 2.90 -85.14
N GLU A 512 -28.91 3.96 -84.32
CA GLU A 512 -29.20 5.33 -84.78
C GLU A 512 -28.27 5.76 -85.95
N MET A 513 -26.96 5.56 -85.80
CA MET A 513 -25.96 5.91 -86.82
C MET A 513 -26.00 5.02 -88.08
N ILE A 514 -26.58 3.81 -87.99
CA ILE A 514 -26.79 2.94 -89.14
C ILE A 514 -28.06 3.32 -89.91
N LEU A 515 -29.09 3.79 -89.20
CA LEU A 515 -30.31 4.34 -89.79
C LEU A 515 -30.02 5.67 -90.51
N ASP A 516 -29.07 6.45 -90.01
CA ASP A 516 -28.59 7.66 -90.67
C ASP A 516 -27.61 7.30 -91.82
N SER A 517 -28.05 7.50 -93.07
CA SER A 517 -27.48 6.89 -94.29
C SER A 517 -26.06 7.33 -94.66
N ASN A 518 -25.47 8.29 -93.94
CA ASN A 518 -24.18 8.91 -94.26
C ASN A 518 -22.98 8.35 -93.49
N THR A 519 -23.18 7.42 -92.55
CA THR A 519 -22.06 6.92 -91.71
C THR A 519 -21.36 5.70 -92.33
N SER A 520 -20.03 5.74 -92.44
CA SER A 520 -19.26 4.59 -92.93
C SER A 520 -19.24 3.42 -91.92
N LEU A 521 -19.70 2.23 -92.33
CA LEU A 521 -19.67 1.02 -91.49
C LEU A 521 -18.25 0.56 -91.14
N SER A 522 -17.24 0.96 -91.93
CA SER A 522 -15.85 0.57 -91.69
C SER A 522 -15.21 1.34 -90.54
N THR A 523 -15.72 2.54 -90.19
CA THR A 523 -15.18 3.39 -89.13
C THR A 523 -16.15 3.56 -87.95
N LEU A 524 -17.41 3.13 -88.09
CA LEU A 524 -18.46 3.25 -87.07
C LEU A 524 -18.03 2.77 -85.67
N TYR A 525 -17.27 1.68 -85.60
CA TYR A 525 -16.82 1.11 -84.32
C TYR A 525 -15.95 2.09 -83.49
N GLN A 526 -15.23 3.00 -84.14
CA GLN A 526 -14.37 4.00 -83.50
C GLN A 526 -15.20 5.06 -82.77
N TYR A 527 -16.34 5.46 -83.35
CA TYR A 527 -17.25 6.45 -82.75
C TYR A 527 -18.08 5.89 -81.59
N LEU A 528 -18.09 4.57 -81.42
CA LEU A 528 -18.88 3.87 -80.40
C LEU A 528 -18.03 3.36 -79.23
N GLY A 529 -16.75 3.74 -79.16
CA GLY A 529 -15.86 3.32 -78.08
C GLY A 529 -15.43 1.85 -78.13
N TYR A 530 -15.40 1.25 -79.33
CA TYR A 530 -14.82 -0.08 -79.52
C TYR A 530 -13.40 0.03 -80.07
N ASN A 531 -12.45 -0.73 -79.51
CA ASN A 531 -11.06 -0.74 -79.98
C ASN A 531 -10.87 -1.38 -81.36
N ASN A 532 -11.77 -2.28 -81.77
CA ASN A 532 -11.69 -2.93 -83.08
C ASN A 532 -13.06 -3.32 -83.64
N ALA A 533 -13.14 -3.45 -84.97
CA ALA A 533 -14.36 -3.77 -85.69
C ALA A 533 -14.91 -5.18 -85.39
N ALA A 534 -14.06 -6.14 -85.02
CA ALA A 534 -14.50 -7.51 -84.73
C ALA A 534 -15.33 -7.59 -83.45
N SER A 535 -14.88 -6.93 -82.38
CA SER A 535 -15.60 -6.81 -81.11
C SER A 535 -16.95 -6.11 -81.29
N PHE A 536 -16.98 -5.03 -82.05
CA PHE A 536 -18.23 -4.33 -82.39
C PHE A 536 -19.21 -5.22 -83.15
N ARG A 537 -18.77 -5.89 -84.22
CA ARG A 537 -19.65 -6.77 -85.03
C ARG A 537 -20.25 -7.90 -84.20
N ARG A 538 -19.46 -8.50 -83.28
CA ARG A 538 -19.94 -9.54 -82.37
C ARG A 538 -20.98 -9.01 -81.40
N ALA A 539 -20.74 -7.85 -80.79
CA ALA A 539 -21.68 -7.20 -79.87
C ALA A 539 -22.99 -6.80 -80.59
N PHE A 540 -22.88 -6.24 -81.80
CA PHE A 540 -24.03 -5.82 -82.60
C PHE A 540 -24.91 -6.99 -83.02
N LYS A 541 -24.30 -8.06 -83.55
CA LYS A 541 -25.04 -9.28 -83.93
C LYS A 541 -25.69 -9.95 -82.72
N LYS A 542 -25.04 -9.92 -81.55
CA LYS A 542 -25.61 -10.43 -80.29
C LYS A 542 -26.85 -9.63 -79.86
N ASN A 543 -26.83 -8.30 -79.99
CA ASN A 543 -27.92 -7.43 -79.54
C ASN A 543 -29.09 -7.34 -80.53
N PHE A 544 -28.84 -7.44 -81.84
CA PHE A 544 -29.87 -7.24 -82.88
C PHE A 544 -30.12 -8.44 -83.81
N GLY A 545 -29.37 -9.54 -83.65
CA GLY A 545 -29.52 -10.77 -84.45
C GLY A 545 -28.94 -10.70 -85.88
N VAL A 546 -28.71 -9.50 -86.40
CA VAL A 546 -28.18 -9.25 -87.77
C VAL A 546 -26.87 -8.47 -87.71
N SER A 547 -26.07 -8.52 -88.77
CA SER A 547 -24.88 -7.69 -88.89
C SER A 547 -25.24 -6.22 -89.16
N PRO A 548 -24.36 -5.24 -88.83
CA PRO A 548 -24.57 -3.84 -89.17
C PRO A 548 -24.85 -3.60 -90.67
N LYS A 549 -24.20 -4.41 -91.53
CA LYS A 549 -24.39 -4.37 -92.99
C LYS A 549 -25.75 -4.90 -93.38
N GLU A 550 -26.13 -6.08 -92.88
CA GLU A 550 -27.46 -6.66 -93.11
C GLU A 550 -28.58 -5.74 -92.64
N MET A 551 -28.42 -5.07 -91.49
CA MET A 551 -29.40 -4.10 -91.01
C MET A 551 -29.56 -2.93 -91.99
N ARG A 552 -28.45 -2.37 -92.49
CA ARG A 552 -28.47 -1.28 -93.49
C ARG A 552 -29.06 -1.72 -94.82
N ASP A 553 -28.66 -2.88 -95.32
CA ASP A 553 -29.14 -3.43 -96.59
C ASP A 553 -30.65 -3.71 -96.52
N ASN A 554 -31.16 -4.22 -95.39
CA ASN A 554 -32.59 -4.43 -95.15
C ASN A 554 -33.42 -3.13 -95.10
N ILE A 555 -32.80 -2.01 -94.71
CA ILE A 555 -33.46 -0.69 -94.71
C ILE A 555 -33.47 -0.11 -96.11
N ASN A 556 -32.35 -0.20 -96.84
CA ASN A 556 -32.26 0.28 -98.23
C ASN A 556 -33.08 -0.57 -99.22
N ALA A 557 -33.47 -1.79 -98.83
CA ALA A 557 -34.33 -2.69 -99.60
C ALA A 557 -35.83 -2.51 -99.34
N LYS A 558 -36.22 -1.69 -98.35
CA LYS A 558 -37.58 -1.22 -98.11
C LYS A 558 -37.75 0.20 -98.64
#